data_AF-A0A972F2I8-F1
#
_entry.id   AF-A0A972F2I8-F1
#
_cell.length_a   1.000
_cell.length_b   1.000
_cell.length_c   1.000
_cell.angle_alpha   90.00
_cell.angle_beta   90.00
_cell.angle_gamma   90.00
#
_symmetry.space_group_name_H-M   'P 1'
#
loop_
_entity.id
_entity.type
_entity.pdbx_description
1 polymer ?
#
loop_
_entity_poly.entity_id
_entity_poly.type
_entity_poly.pdbx_seq_one_letter_code
_entity_poly.pdbx_strand_id
1 'polypeptide(L)'
;MKPDRIASLPDAPGVYIMKSATGAILYVGKAKSLRTRVRSYFSPSSDSRYQVRFLMAKVQDIEYLVTDTEKEALILENTLIKQHRPRYNINLR
;
A
#
# COMPACT_ATOMS: atom_id res chain seq x y z
N MET A 1 4.84 11.24 -1.01
CA MET A 1 5.66 10.83 0.14
C MET A 1 7.14 11.06 -0.16
N LYS A 2 7.89 11.71 0.75
CA LYS A 2 9.35 11.89 0.60
C LYS A 2 10.06 10.53 0.75
N PRO A 3 11.09 10.22 -0.06
CA PRO A 3 11.82 8.94 -0.02
C PRO A 3 12.33 8.56 1.38
N ASP A 4 12.71 9.56 2.17
CA ASP A 4 13.30 9.40 3.50
C ASP A 4 12.36 8.69 4.50
N ARG A 5 11.03 8.82 4.31
CA ARG A 5 10.03 8.14 5.17
C ARG A 5 9.89 6.65 4.88
N ILE A 6 10.44 6.15 3.77
CA ILE A 6 10.36 4.72 3.39
C ILE A 6 11.34 3.91 4.25
N ALA A 7 12.53 4.45 4.53
CA ALA A 7 13.54 3.78 5.36
C ALA A 7 13.06 3.57 6.80
N SER A 8 12.20 4.45 7.32
CA SER A 8 11.61 4.34 8.66
C SER A 8 10.45 3.34 8.74
N LEU A 9 10.02 2.72 7.63
CA LEU A 9 8.95 1.72 7.70
C LEU A 9 9.43 0.46 8.43
N PRO A 10 8.55 -0.18 9.21
CA PRO A 10 8.89 -1.40 9.92
C PRO A 10 9.10 -2.56 8.95
N ASP A 11 10.04 -3.43 9.30
CA ASP A 11 10.21 -4.73 8.65
C ASP A 11 9.31 -5.76 9.32
N ALA A 12 8.01 -5.55 9.19
CA ALA A 12 6.97 -6.34 9.86
C ALA A 12 5.76 -6.54 8.92
N PRO A 13 4.93 -7.57 9.17
CA PRO A 13 3.70 -7.74 8.43
C PRO A 13 2.70 -6.63 8.77
N GLY A 14 1.82 -6.34 7.82
CA GLY A 14 0.81 -5.32 8.00
C GLY A 14 0.12 -4.91 6.72
N VAL A 15 -0.66 -3.83 6.82
CA VAL A 15 -1.41 -3.24 5.71
C VAL A 15 -0.89 -1.83 5.44
N TYR A 16 -0.71 -1.47 4.17
CA TYR A 16 -0.44 -0.11 3.73
C TYR A 16 -1.65 0.47 3.00
N ILE A 17 -1.86 1.77 3.18
CA ILE A 17 -2.99 2.53 2.63
C ILE A 17 -2.41 3.71 1.84
N MET A 18 -2.69 3.74 0.55
CA MET A 18 -2.24 4.81 -0.34
C MET A 18 -3.36 5.83 -0.54
N LYS A 19 -3.04 7.11 -0.34
CA LYS A 19 -4.01 8.22 -0.39
C LYS A 19 -3.66 9.26 -1.45
N SER A 20 -4.67 9.90 -2.01
CA SER A 20 -4.53 11.07 -2.89
C SER A 20 -4.16 12.34 -2.11
N ALA A 21 -3.91 13.44 -2.83
CA ALA A 21 -3.73 14.78 -2.23
C ALA A 21 -4.91 15.23 -1.37
N THR A 22 -6.11 14.76 -1.69
CA THR A 22 -7.35 15.10 -0.99
C THR A 22 -7.67 14.16 0.16
N GLY A 23 -6.77 13.21 0.48
CA GLY A 23 -6.97 12.20 1.52
C GLY A 23 -7.81 11.00 1.10
N ALA A 24 -8.27 10.92 -0.16
CA ALA A 24 -9.06 9.79 -0.64
C ALA A 24 -8.22 8.51 -0.71
N ILE A 25 -8.74 7.39 -0.19
CA ILE A 25 -8.06 6.09 -0.24
C ILE A 25 -8.10 5.55 -1.67
N LEU A 26 -6.92 5.46 -2.29
CA LEU A 26 -6.76 5.00 -3.67
C LEU A 26 -6.55 3.49 -3.72
N TYR A 27 -5.75 2.96 -2.80
CA TYR A 27 -5.37 1.54 -2.75
C TYR A 27 -5.06 1.10 -1.32
N VAL A 28 -5.40 -0.14 -1.00
CA VAL A 28 -5.05 -0.84 0.24
C VAL A 28 -4.37 -2.15 -0.15
N GLY A 29 -3.26 -2.50 0.49
CA GLY A 29 -2.62 -3.78 0.27
C GLY A 29 -1.93 -4.31 1.50
N LYS A 30 -1.79 -5.64 1.61
CA LYS A 30 -1.01 -6.28 2.66
C LYS A 30 0.46 -6.49 2.27
N ALA A 31 1.32 -6.65 3.27
CA ALA A 31 2.72 -7.00 3.11
C ALA A 31 3.19 -7.97 4.21
N LYS A 32 4.17 -8.82 3.88
CA LYS A 32 4.97 -9.55 4.87
C LYS A 32 6.00 -8.64 5.55
N SER A 33 6.49 -7.67 4.78
CA SER A 33 7.41 -6.61 5.20
C SER A 33 6.91 -5.31 4.58
N LEU A 34 6.36 -4.42 5.42
CA LEU A 34 5.88 -3.11 4.99
C LEU A 34 6.99 -2.31 4.29
N ARG A 35 8.21 -2.30 4.87
CA ARG A 35 9.38 -1.66 4.26
C ARG A 35 9.66 -2.17 2.85
N THR A 36 9.81 -3.49 2.69
CA THR A 36 10.14 -4.09 1.38
C THR A 36 9.06 -3.82 0.35
N ARG A 37 7.80 -3.98 0.76
CA ARG A 37 6.66 -3.83 -0.16
C ARG A 37 6.43 -2.39 -0.56
N VAL A 38 6.53 -1.42 0.35
CA VAL A 38 6.37 -0.01 0.00
C VAL A 38 7.54 0.45 -0.89
N ARG A 39 8.77 0.02 -0.59
CA ARG A 39 9.96 0.35 -1.40
C ARG A 39 9.83 -0.16 -2.84
N SER A 40 9.19 -1.31 -3.08
CA SER A 40 9.03 -1.86 -4.43
C SER A 40 8.18 -0.99 -5.36
N TYR A 41 7.39 -0.05 -4.84
CA TYR A 41 6.63 0.88 -5.66
C TYR A 41 7.48 2.02 -6.24
N PHE A 42 8.64 2.29 -5.65
CA PHE A 42 9.54 3.38 -6.04
C PHE A 42 10.72 2.90 -6.89
N SER A 43 10.89 1.57 -7.02
CA SER A 43 11.87 1.00 -7.94
C SER A 43 11.17 0.60 -9.25
N PRO A 44 11.55 1.18 -10.41
CA PRO A 44 10.88 0.95 -11.69
C PRO A 44 10.82 -0.51 -12.16
N SER A 45 11.71 -1.36 -11.65
CA SER A 45 11.88 -2.75 -12.07
C SER A 45 11.21 -3.79 -11.16
N SER A 46 10.64 -3.39 -10.02
CA SER A 46 10.17 -4.36 -9.00
C SER A 46 8.67 -4.65 -8.99
N ASP A 47 7.83 -3.85 -9.66
CA ASP A 47 6.40 -4.16 -9.82
C ASP A 47 6.00 -4.04 -11.30
N SER A 48 5.81 -5.19 -11.95
CA SER A 48 5.55 -5.30 -13.39
C SER A 48 4.12 -4.91 -13.80
N ARG A 49 3.23 -4.65 -12.84
CA ARG A 49 1.83 -4.30 -13.12
C ARG A 49 1.75 -2.89 -13.70
N TYR A 50 1.41 -2.79 -14.98
CA TYR A 50 1.30 -1.53 -15.73
C TYR A 50 0.47 -0.44 -15.01
N GLN A 51 -0.61 -0.85 -14.35
CA GLN A 51 -1.51 0.04 -13.64
C GLN A 51 -0.89 0.72 -12.40
N VAL A 52 0.16 0.13 -11.82
CA VAL A 52 0.84 0.66 -10.63
C VAL A 52 1.46 2.03 -10.91
N ARG A 53 1.96 2.28 -12.12
CA ARG A 53 2.50 3.59 -12.49
C ARG A 53 1.43 4.69 -12.39
N PHE A 54 0.20 4.41 -12.81
CA PHE A 54 -0.90 5.39 -12.71
C PHE A 54 -1.40 5.57 -11.28
N LEU A 55 -1.39 4.50 -10.48
CA LEU A 55 -1.64 4.61 -9.05
C LEU A 55 -0.61 5.55 -8.42
N MET A 56 0.68 5.24 -8.57
CA MET A 56 1.77 5.98 -7.96
C MET A 56 1.83 7.45 -8.40
N ALA A 57 1.43 7.77 -9.63
CA ALA A 57 1.29 9.16 -10.08
C ALA A 57 0.25 9.98 -9.28
N LYS A 58 -0.71 9.32 -8.62
CA LYS A 58 -1.76 9.98 -7.81
C LYS A 58 -1.52 9.90 -6.30
N VAL A 59 -0.67 8.99 -5.84
CA VAL A 59 -0.39 8.81 -4.41
C VAL A 59 0.40 10.01 -3.88
N GLN A 60 -0.13 10.65 -2.84
CA GLN A 60 0.56 11.71 -2.12
C GLN A 60 1.01 11.27 -0.73
N ASP A 61 0.25 10.37 -0.11
CA ASP A 61 0.54 9.86 1.22
C ASP A 61 0.38 8.34 1.32
N ILE A 62 1.15 7.73 2.22
CA ILE A 62 1.10 6.31 2.52
C ILE A 62 1.05 6.14 4.04
N GLU A 63 -0.03 5.55 4.52
CA GLU A 63 -0.19 5.11 5.90
C GLU A 63 0.02 3.61 6.01
N TYR A 64 0.24 3.12 7.23
CA TYR A 64 0.35 1.70 7.49
C TYR A 64 -0.19 1.33 8.87
N LEU A 65 -0.61 0.07 9.00
CA LEU A 65 -0.91 -0.59 10.26
C LEU A 65 -0.09 -1.87 10.34
N VAL A 66 0.69 -2.03 11.41
CA VAL A 66 1.44 -3.25 11.69
C VAL A 66 0.48 -4.28 12.28
N THR A 67 0.68 -5.54 11.94
CA THR A 67 -0.02 -6.69 12.52
C THR A 67 1.00 -7.70 13.04
N ASP A 68 0.58 -8.62 13.91
CA ASP A 68 1.49 -9.62 14.46
C ASP A 68 1.73 -10.77 13.47
N THR A 69 0.76 -11.04 12.60
CA THR A 69 0.84 -12.12 11.62
C THR A 69 0.42 -11.71 10.21
N GLU A 70 0.86 -12.48 9.20
CA GLU A 70 0.40 -12.30 7.81
C GLU A 70 -1.12 -12.55 7.66
N LYS A 71 -1.69 -13.42 8.51
CA LYS A 71 -3.11 -13.76 8.49
C LYS A 71 -3.97 -12.58 8.96
N GLU A 72 -3.54 -11.90 10.01
CA GLU A 72 -4.18 -10.66 10.46
C GLU A 72 -4.10 -9.56 9.40
N ALA A 73 -2.93 -9.38 8.77
CA ALA A 73 -2.78 -8.43 7.67
C ALA A 73 -3.77 -8.72 6.52
N LEU A 74 -3.98 -10.00 6.20
CA LEU A 74 -4.97 -10.42 5.19
C LEU A 74 -6.41 -10.12 5.60
N ILE A 75 -6.78 -10.38 6.86
CA ILE A 75 -8.13 -10.08 7.35
C ILE A 75 -8.36 -8.57 7.35
N LEU A 76 -7.41 -7.79 7.89
CA LEU A 76 -7.49 -6.34 7.96
C LEU A 76 -7.55 -5.69 6.58
N GLU A 77 -6.72 -6.14 5.63
CA GLU A 77 -6.76 -5.68 4.23
C GLU A 77 -8.15 -5.90 3.63
N ASN A 78 -8.70 -7.11 3.76
CA ASN A 78 -10.03 -7.42 3.25
C ASN A 78 -11.12 -6.55 3.89
N THR A 79 -11.05 -6.31 5.19
CA THR A 79 -11.97 -5.41 5.90
C THR A 79 -11.90 -4.00 5.35
N LEU A 80 -10.69 -3.43 5.22
CA LEU A 80 -10.48 -2.08 4.71
C LEU A 80 -10.89 -1.94 3.23
N ILE A 81 -10.61 -2.94 2.39
CA ILE A 81 -11.07 -2.93 0.98
C ILE A 81 -12.60 -2.95 0.90
N LYS A 82 -13.28 -3.77 1.72
CA LYS A 82 -14.74 -3.83 1.73
C LYS A 82 -15.36 -2.52 2.25
N GLN A 83 -14.77 -1.93 3.28
CA GLN A 83 -15.24 -0.69 3.91
C GLN A 83 -15.08 0.52 2.99
N HIS A 84 -13.91 0.67 2.36
CA HIS A 84 -13.57 1.88 1.60
C HIS A 84 -13.74 1.75 0.09
N ARG A 85 -13.84 0.51 -0.42
CA ARG A 85 -13.92 0.18 -1.86
C ARG A 85 -12.97 1.01 -2.73
N PRO A 86 -11.65 0.99 -2.46
CA PRO A 86 -10.70 1.87 -3.13
C PRO A 86 -10.69 1.62 -4.64
N ARG A 87 -10.67 2.69 -5.43
CA ARG A 87 -10.74 2.63 -6.90
C ARG A 87 -9.71 1.68 -7.51
N TYR A 88 -8.47 1.70 -7.02
CA TYR A 88 -7.41 0.89 -7.61
C TYR A 88 -7.39 -0.56 -7.11
N ASN A 89 -8.07 -0.91 -6.01
CA ASN A 89 -8.20 -2.31 -5.59
C ASN A 89 -9.09 -3.13 -6.52
N ILE A 90 -10.03 -2.49 -7.20
CA ILE A 90 -10.91 -3.15 -8.18
C ILE A 90 -10.16 -3.37 -9.49
N ASN A 91 -9.39 -2.37 -9.95
CA ASN A 91 -8.70 -2.43 -11.23
C ASN A 91 -7.41 -3.28 -11.20
N LEU A 92 -6.79 -3.43 -10.02
CA LEU A 92 -5.54 -4.19 -9.82
C LEU A 92 -5.75 -5.65 -9.37
N ARG A 93 -6.99 -6.13 -9.32
CA ARG A 93 -7.31 -7.53 -9.04
C ARG A 93 -7.18 -8.42 -10.28
#